data_AF-A0A1F4PMG7-F1
#
_entry.id   AF-A0A1F4PMG7-F1
#
_cell.length_a   1.000
_cell.length_b   1.000
_cell.length_c   1.000
_cell.angle_alpha   90.00
_cell.angle_beta   90.00
_cell.angle_gamma   90.00
#
_symmetry.space_group_name_H-M   'P 1'
#
loop_
_entity.id
_entity.type
_entity.pdbx_description
1 polymer ?
#
loop_
_entity_poly.entity_id
_entity_poly.type
_entity_poly.pdbx_seq_one_letter_code
_entity_poly.pdbx_strand_id
1 'polypeptide(L)'
;MSAVIYLDDNIRSVTISGDKIVTRSDDGNAIIWDLNTGKKLHTLKGHTHKITSVAISGDKVVTGSNDYKTESNDKTAIIWDLNTGAKLYTLNGHTKSISSVAISGDKLVTGSCDGSTIIWDLNQPITQLLSDETGLITFDSLIETDKKLQALQSTCTLL
;
A
#
# COMPACT_ATOMS: atom_id res chain seq x y z
N MET A 1 23.58 -21.97 -3.30
CA MET A 1 24.26 -20.73 -3.76
C MET A 1 23.66 -19.59 -2.94
N SER A 2 24.49 -18.85 -2.21
CA SER A 2 24.03 -17.73 -1.38
C SER A 2 24.36 -16.43 -2.11
N ALA A 3 23.35 -15.62 -2.43
CA ALA A 3 23.55 -14.29 -3.00
C ALA A 3 23.53 -13.26 -1.86
N VAL A 4 24.53 -12.38 -1.82
CA VAL A 4 24.55 -11.23 -0.91
C VAL A 4 24.34 -9.98 -1.76
N ILE A 5 23.23 -9.28 -1.51
CA ILE A 5 22.92 -8.00 -2.16
C ILE A 5 23.42 -6.89 -1.23
N TYR A 6 24.51 -6.22 -1.62
CA TYR A 6 25.03 -5.05 -0.90
C TYR A 6 24.29 -3.81 -1.40
N LEU A 7 23.60 -3.11 -0.49
CA LEU A 7 22.93 -1.85 -0.80
C LEU A 7 23.68 -0.69 -0.14
N ASP A 8 23.77 0.43 -0.86
CA ASP A 8 24.47 1.64 -0.42
C ASP A 8 23.72 2.42 0.69
N ASP A 9 22.61 1.87 1.17
CA ASP A 9 21.68 2.49 2.11
C ASP A 9 21.31 1.56 3.27
N ASN A 10 20.87 2.16 4.38
CA ASN A 10 20.35 1.41 5.53
C ASN A 10 19.06 0.66 5.16
N ILE A 11 19.17 -0.62 4.85
CA ILE A 11 18.03 -1.51 4.67
C ILE A 11 17.40 -1.78 6.04
N ARG A 12 16.12 -1.46 6.18
CA ARG A 12 15.37 -1.73 7.41
C ARG A 12 14.52 -2.99 7.36
N SER A 13 14.15 -3.44 6.15
CA SER A 13 13.31 -4.62 5.96
C SER A 13 13.54 -5.22 4.59
N VAL A 14 13.35 -6.55 4.51
CA VAL A 14 13.44 -7.34 3.29
C VAL A 14 12.24 -8.28 3.23
N THR A 15 11.67 -8.48 2.04
CA THR A 15 10.67 -9.51 1.79
C THR A 15 10.98 -10.25 0.49
N ILE A 16 10.46 -11.46 0.33
CA ILE A 16 10.73 -12.36 -0.79
C ILE A 16 9.42 -12.91 -1.35
N SER A 17 9.31 -12.96 -2.69
CA SER A 17 8.24 -13.66 -3.39
C SER A 17 8.83 -14.33 -4.63
N GLY A 18 8.81 -15.66 -4.65
CA GLY A 18 9.42 -16.46 -5.71
C GLY A 18 10.90 -16.14 -5.89
N ASP A 19 11.26 -15.66 -7.08
CA ASP A 19 12.62 -15.28 -7.48
C ASP A 19 12.93 -13.79 -7.27
N LYS A 20 12.07 -13.04 -6.58
CA LYS A 20 12.24 -11.61 -6.34
C LYS A 20 12.39 -11.28 -4.88
N ILE A 21 13.28 -10.33 -4.60
CA ILE A 21 13.41 -9.68 -3.30
C ILE A 21 12.92 -8.24 -3.41
N VAL A 22 12.23 -7.76 -2.39
CA VAL A 22 11.95 -6.33 -2.21
C VAL A 22 12.68 -5.84 -0.98
N THR A 23 13.51 -4.82 -1.18
CA THR A 23 14.14 -4.06 -0.08
C THR A 23 13.56 -2.66 -0.05
N ARG A 24 13.70 -1.97 1.08
CA ARG A 24 13.43 -0.54 1.11
C ARG A 24 14.41 0.24 1.95
N SER A 25 14.55 1.52 1.63
CA SER A 25 15.50 2.45 2.24
C SER A 25 14.79 3.58 3.00
N ASP A 26 15.57 4.26 3.84
CA ASP A 26 15.19 5.49 4.55
C ASP A 26 15.06 6.69 3.59
N ASP A 27 15.44 6.55 2.32
CA ASP A 27 15.30 7.57 1.27
C ASP A 27 13.88 7.65 0.65
N GLY A 28 12.95 6.81 1.13
CA GLY A 28 11.58 6.73 0.63
C GLY A 28 11.40 5.84 -0.60
N ASN A 29 12.43 5.11 -1.01
CA ASN A 29 12.38 4.19 -2.14
C ASN A 29 12.35 2.74 -1.68
N ALA A 30 11.62 1.91 -2.44
CA ALA A 30 11.76 0.47 -2.40
C ALA A 30 12.40 -0.02 -3.71
N ILE A 31 13.08 -1.16 -3.66
CA ILE A 31 13.77 -1.72 -4.82
C ILE A 31 13.41 -3.19 -4.94
N ILE A 32 13.06 -3.60 -6.16
CA ILE A 32 12.83 -4.99 -6.54
C ILE A 32 14.11 -5.53 -7.16
N TRP A 33 14.54 -6.70 -6.72
CA TRP A 33 15.76 -7.39 -7.14
C TRP A 33 15.41 -8.77 -7.68
N ASP A 34 16.17 -9.21 -8.67
CA ASP A 34 16.23 -10.60 -9.09
C ASP A 34 17.14 -11.37 -8.13
N LEU A 35 16.61 -12.39 -7.46
CA LEU A 35 17.32 -13.19 -6.46
C LEU A 35 18.44 -14.03 -7.07
N ASN A 36 18.24 -14.54 -8.29
CA ASN A 36 19.16 -15.47 -8.93
C ASN A 36 20.41 -14.77 -9.44
N THR A 37 20.25 -13.54 -9.91
CA THR A 37 21.30 -12.75 -10.55
C THR A 37 21.81 -11.61 -9.68
N GLY A 38 21.08 -11.26 -8.61
CA GLY A 38 21.37 -10.10 -7.76
C GLY A 38 21.14 -8.76 -8.46
N LYS A 39 20.51 -8.74 -9.63
CA LYS A 39 20.31 -7.51 -10.41
C LYS A 39 19.14 -6.70 -9.87
N LYS A 40 19.31 -5.39 -9.86
CA LYS A 40 18.22 -4.43 -9.65
C LYS A 40 17.24 -4.50 -10.83
N LEU A 41 15.99 -4.82 -10.55
CA LEU A 41 14.92 -4.85 -11.55
C LEU A 41 14.22 -3.48 -11.62
N HIS A 42 13.67 -3.02 -10.49
CA HIS A 42 12.83 -1.82 -10.44
C HIS A 42 13.10 -0.96 -9.23
N THR A 43 12.99 0.37 -9.38
CA THR A 43 12.95 1.30 -8.23
C THR A 43 11.53 1.82 -8.06
N LEU A 44 10.91 1.51 -6.93
CA LEU A 44 9.57 1.93 -6.56
C LEU A 44 9.66 3.33 -5.93
N LYS A 45 9.45 4.37 -6.75
CA LYS A 45 9.48 5.77 -6.35
C LYS A 45 8.07 6.32 -6.18
N GLY A 46 7.76 6.87 -5.02
CA GLY A 46 6.46 7.50 -4.82
C GLY A 46 6.14 8.00 -3.43
N HIS A 47 6.80 7.45 -2.40
CA HIS A 47 6.74 8.01 -1.07
C HIS A 47 7.61 9.27 -0.98
N THR A 48 7.13 10.28 -0.26
CA THR A 48 7.88 11.53 -0.02
C THR A 48 8.67 11.48 1.28
N HIS A 49 8.43 10.44 2.10
CA HIS A 49 9.14 10.16 3.34
C HIS A 49 9.59 8.70 3.36
N LYS A 50 10.26 8.33 4.45
CA LYS A 50 10.73 6.96 4.67
C LYS A 50 9.56 6.01 4.57
N ILE A 51 9.72 4.97 3.76
CA ILE A 51 8.86 3.80 3.87
C ILE A 51 9.14 3.23 5.28
N THR A 52 8.17 2.63 5.98
CA THR A 52 8.30 1.95 7.32
C THR A 52 7.77 0.52 7.35
N SER A 53 6.96 0.16 6.36
CA SER A 53 6.49 -1.21 6.20
C SER A 53 6.45 -1.63 4.73
N VAL A 54 6.72 -2.91 4.48
CA VAL A 54 6.59 -3.54 3.16
C VAL A 54 5.94 -4.89 3.32
N ALA A 55 4.99 -5.22 2.46
CA ALA A 55 4.36 -6.54 2.37
C ALA A 55 4.23 -6.98 0.91
N ILE A 56 4.12 -8.28 0.69
CA ILE A 56 4.04 -8.88 -0.64
C ILE A 56 2.99 -9.99 -0.66
N SER A 57 2.22 -10.07 -1.74
CA SER A 57 1.28 -11.17 -2.00
C SER A 57 1.11 -11.35 -3.50
N GLY A 58 1.44 -12.54 -4.01
CA GLY A 58 1.47 -12.81 -5.45
C GLY A 58 2.35 -11.79 -6.17
N ASP A 59 1.75 -11.11 -7.15
CA ASP A 59 2.41 -10.09 -7.98
C ASP A 59 2.25 -8.66 -7.44
N LYS A 60 1.80 -8.48 -6.19
CA LYS A 60 1.60 -7.15 -5.58
C LYS A 60 2.59 -6.89 -4.46
N VAL A 61 3.21 -5.72 -4.47
CA VAL A 61 4.01 -5.18 -3.37
C VAL A 61 3.23 -4.03 -2.75
N VAL A 62 3.21 -3.96 -1.42
CA VAL A 62 2.61 -2.84 -0.70
C VAL A 62 3.68 -2.18 0.16
N THR A 63 3.77 -0.85 0.07
CA THR A 63 4.66 -0.04 0.91
C THR A 63 3.82 0.95 1.72
N GLY A 64 4.18 1.13 3.00
CA GLY A 64 3.59 2.16 3.86
C GLY A 64 4.65 3.15 4.32
N SER A 65 4.31 4.44 4.36
CA SER A 65 5.22 5.51 4.76
C SER A 65 4.98 6.02 6.17
N ASN A 66 6.06 6.43 6.82
CA ASN A 66 6.06 7.05 8.14
C ASN A 66 7.32 7.87 8.33
N ASP A 67 7.13 9.04 8.93
CA ASP A 67 8.19 9.73 9.65
C ASP A 67 7.84 9.79 11.13
N TYR A 68 8.79 9.38 11.97
CA TYR A 68 8.68 9.40 13.43
C TYR A 68 9.26 10.68 14.03
N LYS A 69 10.01 11.47 13.23
CA LYS A 69 10.65 12.72 13.66
C LYS A 69 9.87 13.97 13.27
N THR A 70 8.99 13.86 12.29
CA THR A 70 8.12 14.95 11.84
C THR A 70 6.67 14.47 11.86
N GLU A 71 5.72 15.40 11.96
CA GLU A 71 4.33 15.09 11.56
C GLU A 71 4.37 14.76 10.06
N SER A 72 4.62 13.49 9.73
CA SER A 72 4.81 13.05 8.36
C SER A 72 3.62 13.48 7.51
N ASN A 73 3.91 14.18 6.42
CA ASN A 73 2.88 14.50 5.43
C ASN A 73 2.57 13.30 4.52
N ASP A 74 3.42 12.26 4.52
CA ASP A 74 3.18 11.04 3.75
C ASP A 74 2.50 9.98 4.62
N LYS A 75 1.17 9.98 4.56
CA LYS A 75 0.29 9.09 5.33
C LYS A 75 -0.30 8.00 4.44
N THR A 76 0.40 7.71 3.34
CA THR A 76 -0.11 6.88 2.26
C THR A 76 0.45 5.47 2.31
N ALA A 77 -0.35 4.51 1.85
CA ALA A 77 0.15 3.22 1.41
C ALA A 77 0.10 3.17 -0.12
N ILE A 78 1.10 2.56 -0.75
CA ILE A 78 1.16 2.44 -2.21
C ILE A 78 1.24 0.96 -2.58
N ILE A 79 0.41 0.56 -3.55
CA ILE A 79 0.43 -0.77 -4.16
C ILE A 79 1.19 -0.67 -5.47
N TRP A 80 2.11 -1.60 -5.67
CA TRP A 80 2.94 -1.73 -6.85
C TRP A 80 2.78 -3.10 -7.48
N ASP A 81 2.96 -3.16 -8.79
CA ASP A 81 3.11 -4.40 -9.52
C ASP A 81 4.55 -4.91 -9.37
N LEU A 82 4.70 -6.15 -8.91
CA LEU A 82 5.99 -6.78 -8.60
C LEU A 82 6.83 -7.03 -9.86
N ASN A 83 6.20 -7.28 -10.99
CA ASN A 83 6.89 -7.69 -12.21
C ASN A 83 7.34 -6.50 -13.05
N THR A 84 6.56 -5.43 -13.04
CA THR A 84 6.79 -4.21 -13.83
C THR A 84 7.32 -3.04 -13.00
N GLY A 85 7.19 -3.10 -11.67
CA GLY A 85 7.49 -1.99 -10.78
C GLY A 85 6.50 -0.82 -10.88
N ALA A 86 5.40 -0.98 -11.62
CA ALA A 86 4.43 0.07 -11.84
C ALA A 86 3.66 0.39 -10.55
N LYS A 87 3.39 1.67 -10.31
CA LYS A 87 2.47 2.10 -9.26
C LYS A 87 1.03 1.75 -9.71
N LEU A 88 0.35 0.90 -8.96
CA LEU A 88 -1.03 0.52 -9.22
C LEU A 88 -2.01 1.46 -8.50
N TYR A 89 -1.82 1.68 -7.20
CA TYR A 89 -2.74 2.48 -6.39
C TYR A 89 -2.00 3.26 -5.30
N THR A 90 -2.52 4.44 -4.97
CA THR A 90 -2.17 5.19 -3.76
C THR A 90 -3.39 5.20 -2.84
N LEU A 91 -3.21 4.71 -1.62
CA LEU A 91 -4.25 4.56 -0.61
C LEU A 91 -4.13 5.71 0.39
N ASN A 92 -5.16 6.54 0.44
CA ASN A 92 -5.28 7.68 1.35
C ASN A 92 -6.42 7.41 2.33
N GLY A 93 -6.24 7.77 3.59
CA GLY A 93 -7.27 7.60 4.62
C GLY A 93 -6.74 7.70 6.05
N HIS A 94 -5.44 7.48 6.27
CA HIS A 94 -4.85 7.70 7.59
C HIS A 94 -4.55 9.17 7.84
N THR A 95 -4.75 9.61 9.09
CA THR A 95 -4.48 10.98 9.53
C THR A 95 -3.08 11.14 10.13
N LYS A 96 -2.39 10.02 10.35
CA LYS A 96 -0.97 9.94 10.76
C LYS A 96 -0.21 8.87 9.99
N SER A 97 1.09 8.81 10.25
CA SER A 97 2.06 7.84 9.72
C SER A 97 1.56 6.38 9.78
N ILE A 98 1.76 5.63 8.68
CA ILE A 98 1.47 4.20 8.62
C ILE A 98 2.59 3.43 9.32
N SER A 99 2.24 2.65 10.34
CA SER A 99 3.19 1.85 11.11
C SER A 99 3.35 0.44 10.55
N SER A 100 2.33 -0.10 9.88
CA SER A 100 2.33 -1.48 9.39
C SER A 100 1.41 -1.67 8.19
N VAL A 101 1.80 -2.57 7.29
CA VAL A 101 0.96 -3.05 6.18
C VAL A 101 0.98 -4.58 6.15
N ALA A 102 -0.14 -5.19 5.79
CA ALA A 102 -0.27 -6.64 5.59
C ALA A 102 -1.23 -6.93 4.44
N ILE A 103 -0.85 -7.82 3.52
CA ILE A 103 -1.67 -8.17 2.36
C ILE A 103 -1.85 -9.70 2.28
N SER A 104 -3.06 -10.12 1.93
CA SER A 104 -3.39 -11.53 1.67
C SER A 104 -4.47 -11.60 0.59
N GLY A 105 -4.11 -12.15 -0.57
CA GLY A 105 -4.99 -12.17 -1.74
C GLY A 105 -5.41 -10.75 -2.12
N ASP A 106 -6.71 -10.48 -2.05
CA ASP A 106 -7.32 -9.19 -2.41
C ASP A 106 -7.70 -8.33 -1.20
N LYS A 107 -7.26 -8.72 0.00
CA LYS A 107 -7.42 -7.91 1.21
C LYS A 107 -6.07 -7.34 1.63
N LEU A 108 -6.06 -6.04 1.86
CA LEU A 108 -4.93 -5.32 2.45
C LEU A 108 -5.39 -4.68 3.76
N VAL A 109 -4.51 -4.67 4.75
CA VAL A 109 -4.71 -4.01 6.03
C VAL A 109 -3.57 -3.03 6.26
N THR A 110 -3.91 -1.80 6.65
CA THR A 110 -2.95 -0.76 7.05
C THR A 110 -3.23 -0.32 8.47
N GLY A 111 -2.19 -0.30 9.31
CA GLY A 111 -2.24 0.21 10.67
C GLY A 111 -1.49 1.53 10.79
N SER A 112 -2.03 2.48 11.55
CA SER A 112 -1.48 3.84 11.67
C SER A 112 -1.30 4.29 13.11
N CYS A 113 -0.39 5.23 13.31
CA CYS A 113 -0.16 5.91 14.60
C CYS A 113 -1.33 6.82 15.03
N ASP A 114 -2.37 6.98 14.20
CA ASP A 114 -3.65 7.61 14.58
C ASP A 114 -4.57 6.69 15.38
N GLY A 115 -4.17 5.43 15.58
CA GLY A 115 -4.95 4.43 16.31
C GLY A 115 -5.98 3.70 15.44
N SER A 116 -6.04 4.02 14.14
CA SER A 116 -6.93 3.34 13.19
C SER A 116 -6.24 2.17 12.48
N THR A 117 -7.07 1.23 12.03
CA THR A 117 -6.71 0.18 11.09
C THR A 117 -7.73 0.21 9.96
N ILE A 118 -7.26 0.28 8.71
CA ILE A 118 -8.11 0.31 7.52
C ILE A 118 -7.94 -1.01 6.76
N ILE A 119 -9.06 -1.62 6.38
CA ILE A 119 -9.11 -2.80 5.51
C ILE A 119 -9.51 -2.34 4.11
N TRP A 120 -8.70 -2.68 3.12
CA TRP A 120 -8.87 -2.33 1.72
C TRP A 120 -9.25 -3.58 0.94
N ASP A 121 -10.32 -3.50 0.14
CA ASP A 121 -10.70 -4.53 -0.82
C ASP A 121 -10.13 -4.18 -2.21
N LEU A 122 -9.22 -5.02 -2.71
CA LEU A 122 -8.52 -4.81 -3.97
C LEU A 122 -9.28 -5.36 -5.18
N ASN A 123 -10.41 -6.06 -4.97
CA ASN A 123 -11.29 -6.53 -6.04
C ASN A 123 -12.32 -5.50 -6.48
N GLN A 124 -12.50 -4.44 -5.68
CA GLN A 124 -13.34 -3.31 -6.04
C GLN A 124 -12.46 -2.21 -6.65
N PRO A 125 -12.97 -1.43 -7.61
CA PRO A 125 -12.25 -0.26 -8.07
C PRO A 125 -12.06 0.68 -6.87
N ILE A 126 -10.80 0.90 -6.49
CA ILE A 126 -10.38 1.72 -5.33
C ILE A 126 -10.77 3.21 -5.51
N THR A 127 -11.48 3.55 -6.57
CA THR A 127 -11.96 4.90 -6.92
C THR A 127 -12.97 5.50 -5.94
N GLN A 128 -13.47 4.78 -4.94
CA GLN A 128 -14.36 5.35 -3.90
C GLN A 128 -13.64 5.90 -2.65
N LEU A 129 -12.31 5.85 -2.58
CA LEU A 129 -11.55 6.33 -1.41
C LEU A 129 -10.87 7.68 -1.68
N LEU A 130 -11.55 8.57 -2.41
CA LEU A 130 -11.25 9.99 -2.37
C LEU A 130 -11.69 10.47 -0.98
N SER A 131 -10.76 10.48 -0.03
CA SER A 131 -10.92 11.22 1.20
C SER A 131 -11.38 12.63 0.83
N ASP A 132 -12.55 13.03 1.31
CA ASP A 132 -12.78 14.44 1.51
C ASP A 132 -11.70 14.98 2.47
N GLU A 133 -11.56 16.30 2.55
CA GLU A 133 -10.48 16.99 3.25
C GLU A 133 -10.37 16.66 4.76
N THR A 134 -11.23 15.79 5.29
CA THR A 134 -11.28 15.38 6.70
C THR A 134 -10.70 14.00 6.98
N GLY A 135 -10.40 13.19 5.96
CA GLY A 135 -9.70 11.91 6.14
C GLY A 135 -10.45 10.87 7.00
N LEU A 136 -11.77 11.02 7.17
CA LEU A 136 -12.58 10.09 7.97
C LEU A 136 -13.44 9.22 7.05
N ILE A 137 -13.14 7.94 6.97
CA ILE A 137 -14.09 6.94 6.46
C ILE A 137 -14.48 6.08 7.64
N THR A 138 -15.56 6.46 8.33
CA THR A 138 -16.19 5.59 9.30
C THR A 138 -16.94 4.48 8.56
N PHE A 139 -16.91 3.25 9.09
CA PHE A 139 -17.63 2.09 8.55
C PHE A 139 -19.13 2.36 8.27
N ASP A 140 -19.71 3.36 8.94
CA ASP A 140 -21.11 3.75 8.79
C ASP A 140 -21.45 4.36 7.42
N SER A 141 -20.51 5.05 6.74
CA SER A 141 -20.80 5.68 5.44
C SER A 141 -20.86 4.68 4.28
N LEU A 142 -20.19 3.53 4.43
CA LEU A 142 -20.20 2.44 3.46
C LEU A 142 -21.57 1.75 3.40
N ILE A 143 -22.25 1.58 4.55
CA ILE A 143 -23.58 0.96 4.61
C ILE A 143 -24.64 1.85 3.94
N GLU A 144 -24.53 3.17 4.07
CA GLU A 144 -25.53 4.08 3.52
C GLU A 144 -25.40 4.26 2.00
N THR A 145 -24.18 4.20 1.48
CA THR A 145 -23.91 4.30 0.04
C THR A 145 -24.38 3.04 -0.70
N ASP A 146 -24.15 1.85 -0.15
CA ASP A 146 -24.65 0.59 -0.71
C ASP A 146 -26.19 0.52 -0.70
N LYS A 147 -26.84 0.99 0.37
CA LYS A 147 -28.31 1.07 0.43
C LYS A 147 -28.89 2.00 -0.63
N LYS A 148 -28.27 3.17 -0.86
CA LYS A 148 -28.70 4.10 -1.91
C LYS A 148 -28.51 3.48 -3.30
N LEU A 149 -27.40 2.80 -3.54
CA LEU A 149 -27.12 2.15 -4.82
C LEU A 149 -28.13 1.02 -5.13
N GLN A 150 -28.45 0.18 -4.13
CA GLN A 150 -29.47 -0.87 -4.28
C GLN A 150 -30.88 -0.29 -4.48
N ALA A 151 -31.21 0.82 -3.81
CA ALA A 151 -32.49 1.51 -4.01
C ALA A 151 -32.65 2.05 -5.45
N LEU A 152 -31.59 2.64 -6.01
CA LEU A 152 -31.58 3.14 -7.40
C LEU A 152 -31.70 2.01 -8.44
N GLN A 153 -31.04 0.88 -8.23
CA GLN A 153 -31.14 -0.28 -9.10
C GLN A 153 -32.54 -0.92 -9.05
N SER A 154 -33.16 -0.92 -7.87
CA SER A 154 -34.53 -1.44 -7.69
C SER A 154 -35.56 -0.61 -8.45
N THR A 155 -35.38 0.71 -8.54
CA THR A 155 -36.27 1.60 -9.31
C THR A 155 -36.09 1.51 -10.82
N CYS A 156 -34.90 1.13 -11.30
CA CYS A 156 -34.61 1.00 -12.73
C CYS A 156 -35.16 -0.30 -13.35
N THR A 157 -35.54 -1.28 -12.52
CA THR A 157 -36.08 -2.58 -12.98
C THR A 157 -37.61 -2.60 -13.07
N LEU A 158 -38.28 -1.49 -12.76
CA LEU A 158 -39.75 -1.34 -12.72
C LEU A 158 -40.31 -0.42 -13.83
N LEU A 159 -39.50 -0.11 -14.86
CA LEU A 159 -39.89 0.67 -16.05
C LEU A 159 -39.75 -0.16 -17.33
#